data_AF-W4QUB9-F1
#
_entry.id   AF-W4QUB9-F1
#
_cell.length_a   1.000
_cell.length_b   1.000
_cell.length_c   1.000
_cell.angle_alpha   90.00
_cell.angle_beta   90.00
_cell.angle_gamma   90.00
#
_symmetry.space_group_name_H-M   'P 1'
#
loop_
_entity.id
_entity.type
_entity.pdbx_description
1 polymer ?
#
loop_
_entity_poly.entity_id
_entity_poly.type
_entity_poly.pdbx_seq_one_letter_code
_entity_poly.pdbx_strand_id
1 'polypeptide(L)'
;MVLLAKKDIELVINQLNDEQVSFLTNRMKIKKKSRWLQLLANFKGIDIDEKMSDQDIEERLEDWILVDVKDGGYQKRPYKCDCGQTLRFQYVIRKKAEGAIRYLGENCFENYLSLPSSVIKDVKKGMYAIDLERDEILVKFKKNLFFPLHAYMHLSLPQDLIDQYEVGLPLSDNQIALVERINQTYEEEKKLSALFERLSIEQQQFVMKMTKEDRRELLLLVEDGVIESFFQPEDLSECDEFINKQILLNLPLLEKQKQKVKEWQLAREERNFCTP
;
A
#
# COMPACT_ATOMS: atom_id res chain seq x y z
N MET A 1 -4.99 -17.76 -8.10
CA MET A 1 -6.30 -17.31 -7.58
C MET A 1 -7.30 -18.45 -7.73
N VAL A 2 -7.80 -19.00 -6.62
CA VAL A 2 -8.65 -20.19 -6.62
C VAL A 2 -10.11 -19.76 -6.56
N LEU A 3 -10.88 -20.12 -7.58
CA LEU A 3 -12.33 -19.95 -7.59
C LEU A 3 -12.97 -21.15 -6.89
N LEU A 4 -13.59 -20.92 -5.72
CA LEU A 4 -14.43 -21.93 -5.11
C LEU A 4 -15.80 -21.97 -5.81
N ALA A 5 -16.37 -23.16 -5.94
CA ALA A 5 -17.76 -23.27 -6.33
C ALA A 5 -18.62 -22.61 -5.24
N LYS A 6 -19.70 -21.91 -5.64
CA LYS A 6 -20.59 -21.21 -4.70
C LYS A 6 -21.16 -22.10 -3.59
N LYS A 7 -21.28 -23.41 -3.85
CA LYS A 7 -21.71 -24.41 -2.86
C LYS A 7 -20.63 -24.68 -1.81
N ASP A 8 -19.37 -24.74 -2.22
CA ASP A 8 -18.24 -24.99 -1.31
C ASP A 8 -17.98 -23.80 -0.39
N ILE A 9 -18.18 -22.58 -0.90
CA ILE A 9 -18.13 -21.35 -0.09
C ILE A 9 -19.13 -21.45 1.07
N GLU A 10 -20.38 -21.80 0.78
CA GLU A 10 -21.42 -21.90 1.81
C GLU A 10 -21.09 -22.99 2.84
N LEU A 11 -20.53 -24.12 2.40
CA LEU A 11 -20.10 -25.19 3.31
C LEU A 11 -19.01 -24.72 4.27
N VAL A 12 -18.05 -23.90 3.80
CA VAL A 12 -17.01 -23.33 4.66
C VAL A 12 -17.58 -22.26 5.58
N ILE A 13 -18.49 -21.41 5.09
CA ILE A 13 -19.14 -20.39 5.92
C ILE A 13 -19.88 -21.02 7.10
N ASN A 14 -20.53 -22.17 6.89
CA ASN A 14 -21.22 -22.90 7.97
C ASN A 14 -20.26 -23.54 9.01
N GLN A 15 -18.95 -23.55 8.75
CA GLN A 15 -17.94 -24.03 9.71
C GLN A 15 -17.36 -22.89 10.56
N LEU A 16 -17.55 -21.64 10.13
CA LEU A 16 -17.11 -20.45 10.87
C LEU A 16 -18.04 -20.19 12.06
N ASN A 17 -17.50 -19.56 13.09
CA ASN A 17 -18.31 -19.03 14.19
C ASN A 17 -18.96 -17.69 13.83
N ASP A 18 -19.91 -17.22 14.65
CA ASP A 18 -20.65 -15.99 14.39
C ASP A 18 -19.75 -14.75 14.30
N GLU A 19 -18.69 -14.69 15.10
CA GLU A 19 -17.72 -13.59 15.10
C GLU A 19 -16.94 -13.52 13.79
N GLN A 20 -16.46 -14.67 13.28
CA GLN A 20 -15.75 -14.79 12.02
C GLN A 20 -16.65 -14.45 10.82
N VAL A 21 -17.90 -14.92 10.84
CA VAL A 21 -18.88 -14.60 9.78
C VAL A 21 -19.20 -13.10 9.79
N SER A 22 -19.39 -12.52 10.97
CA SER A 22 -19.62 -11.08 11.15
C SER A 22 -18.43 -10.27 10.64
N PHE A 23 -17.21 -10.67 11.02
CA PHE A 23 -15.97 -10.03 10.57
C PHE A 23 -15.85 -10.04 9.05
N LEU A 24 -15.97 -11.20 8.41
CA LEU A 24 -15.89 -11.31 6.95
C LEU A 24 -16.98 -10.47 6.27
N THR A 25 -18.22 -10.54 6.75
CA THR A 25 -19.32 -9.81 6.15
C THR A 25 -19.12 -8.30 6.26
N ASN A 26 -18.70 -7.81 7.42
CA ASN A 26 -18.44 -6.40 7.64
C ASN A 26 -17.25 -5.90 6.83
N ARG A 27 -16.14 -6.65 6.85
CA ARG A 27 -14.94 -6.38 6.06
C ARG A 27 -15.27 -6.25 4.57
N MET A 28 -16.05 -7.19 4.04
CA MET A 28 -16.49 -7.17 2.65
C MET A 28 -17.28 -5.91 2.31
N LYS A 29 -18.19 -5.48 3.18
CA LYS A 29 -18.96 -4.23 2.99
C LYS A 29 -18.05 -3.01 2.97
N ILE A 30 -17.16 -2.89 3.95
CA ILE A 30 -16.22 -1.75 4.07
C ILE A 30 -15.32 -1.69 2.84
N LYS A 31 -14.69 -2.80 2.45
CA LYS A 31 -13.82 -2.84 1.25
C LYS A 31 -14.59 -2.49 -0.03
N LYS A 32 -15.81 -3.00 -0.21
CA LYS A 32 -16.64 -2.68 -1.38
C LYS A 32 -17.02 -1.20 -1.41
N LYS A 33 -17.34 -0.61 -0.25
CA LYS A 33 -17.62 0.83 -0.13
C LYS A 33 -16.40 1.68 -0.46
N SER A 34 -15.25 1.38 0.15
CA SER A 34 -13.98 2.08 -0.12
C SER A 34 -13.62 2.02 -1.60
N ARG A 35 -13.69 0.82 -2.19
CA ARG A 35 -13.38 0.63 -3.62
C ARG A 35 -14.34 1.39 -4.53
N TRP A 36 -15.62 1.43 -4.18
CA TRP A 36 -16.63 2.22 -4.90
C TRP A 36 -16.27 3.71 -4.88
N LEU A 37 -15.97 4.26 -3.70
CA LEU A 37 -15.61 5.67 -3.51
C LEU A 37 -14.36 6.05 -4.30
N GLN A 38 -13.28 5.26 -4.17
CA GLN A 38 -12.02 5.50 -4.89
C GLN A 38 -12.22 5.53 -6.41
N LEU A 39 -13.00 4.59 -6.96
CA LEU A 39 -13.25 4.53 -8.40
C LEU A 39 -14.04 5.74 -8.90
N LEU A 40 -15.04 6.18 -8.15
CA LEU A 40 -15.82 7.36 -8.51
C LEU A 40 -15.00 8.65 -8.39
N ALA A 41 -14.22 8.79 -7.32
CA ALA A 41 -13.34 9.94 -7.12
C ALA A 41 -12.32 10.06 -8.26
N ASN A 42 -11.66 8.97 -8.63
CA ASN A 42 -10.76 8.93 -9.79
C ASN A 42 -11.48 9.30 -11.09
N PHE A 43 -12.68 8.77 -11.31
CA PHE A 43 -13.47 9.10 -12.51
C PHE A 43 -13.86 10.58 -12.57
N LYS A 44 -14.13 11.21 -11.43
CA LYS A 44 -14.48 12.63 -11.32
C LYS A 44 -13.26 13.56 -11.31
N GLY A 45 -12.04 13.01 -11.38
CA GLY A 45 -10.80 13.78 -11.32
C GLY A 45 -10.55 14.40 -9.94
N ILE A 46 -11.06 13.77 -8.87
CA ILE A 46 -10.71 14.17 -7.50
C ILE A 46 -9.33 13.60 -7.20
N ASP A 47 -8.37 14.47 -6.90
CA ASP A 47 -7.05 14.04 -6.42
C ASP A 47 -7.19 13.39 -5.05
N ILE A 48 -6.95 12.08 -5.00
CA ILE A 48 -6.94 11.28 -3.78
C ILE A 48 -5.49 11.20 -3.27
N ASP A 49 -5.23 11.82 -2.13
CA ASP A 49 -3.98 11.61 -1.38
C ASP A 49 -4.08 10.28 -0.61
N GLU A 50 -2.97 9.55 -0.45
CA GLU A 50 -2.88 8.31 0.34
C GLU A 50 -3.33 8.50 1.80
N LYS A 51 -3.31 9.74 2.31
CA LYS A 51 -3.75 10.08 3.67
C LYS A 51 -5.25 10.37 3.78
N MET A 52 -5.97 10.51 2.68
CA MET A 52 -7.39 10.81 2.72
C MET A 52 -8.19 9.60 3.21
N SER A 53 -9.09 9.82 4.16
CA SER A 53 -10.02 8.80 4.60
C SER A 53 -11.15 8.59 3.59
N ASP A 54 -11.81 7.43 3.64
CA ASP A 54 -13.03 7.19 2.87
C ASP A 54 -14.11 8.24 3.14
N GLN A 55 -14.16 8.77 4.36
CA GLN A 55 -15.11 9.84 4.73
C GLN A 55 -14.77 11.15 4.00
N ASP A 56 -13.49 11.53 3.92
CA ASP A 56 -13.06 12.73 3.19
C ASP A 56 -13.39 12.60 1.69
N ILE A 57 -13.22 11.42 1.12
CA ILE A 57 -13.57 11.12 -0.27
C ILE A 57 -15.09 11.22 -0.46
N GLU A 58 -15.87 10.60 0.42
CA GLU A 58 -17.34 10.66 0.40
C GLU A 58 -17.84 12.11 0.55
N GLU A 59 -17.18 12.93 1.35
CA GLU A 59 -17.52 14.34 1.56
C GLU A 59 -17.33 15.18 0.29
N ARG A 60 -16.29 14.91 -0.49
CA ARG A 60 -16.02 15.59 -1.76
C ARG A 60 -16.86 15.09 -2.94
N LEU A 61 -17.46 13.91 -2.81
CA LEU A 61 -18.33 13.34 -3.84
C LEU A 61 -19.78 13.77 -3.65
N GLU A 62 -20.36 14.46 -4.64
CA GLU A 62 -21.81 14.76 -4.71
C GLU A 62 -22.58 13.75 -5.59
N ASP A 63 -22.12 12.49 -5.63
CA ASP A 63 -22.67 11.47 -6.53
C ASP A 63 -23.33 10.30 -5.76
N TRP A 64 -23.61 9.21 -6.48
CA TRP A 64 -24.10 7.94 -5.95
C TRP A 64 -23.04 7.24 -5.11
N ILE A 65 -23.34 7.03 -3.84
CA ILE A 65 -22.47 6.35 -2.87
C ILE A 65 -23.03 4.99 -2.49
N LEU A 66 -22.17 3.98 -2.38
CA LEU A 66 -22.55 2.66 -1.89
C LEU A 66 -22.72 2.70 -0.37
N VAL A 67 -23.92 2.40 0.11
CA VAL A 67 -24.27 2.43 1.54
C VAL A 67 -24.16 1.04 2.15
N ASP A 68 -24.69 0.03 1.45
CA ASP A 68 -24.72 -1.34 1.96
C ASP A 68 -24.68 -2.36 0.82
N VAL A 69 -24.22 -3.56 1.13
CA VAL A 69 -24.25 -4.74 0.26
C VAL A 69 -24.89 -5.87 1.04
N LYS A 70 -26.08 -6.29 0.63
CA LYS A 70 -26.82 -7.39 1.26
C LYS A 70 -26.61 -8.68 0.47
N ASP A 71 -26.32 -9.78 1.16
CA ASP A 71 -26.28 -11.13 0.59
C ASP A 71 -27.37 -11.98 1.23
N GLY A 72 -28.25 -12.53 0.39
CA GLY A 72 -29.34 -13.42 0.83
C GLY A 72 -28.86 -14.82 1.21
N GLY A 73 -27.63 -15.19 0.86
CA GLY A 73 -27.06 -16.52 1.05
C GLY A 73 -27.21 -17.44 -0.18
N TYR A 74 -26.59 -18.62 -0.13
CA TYR A 74 -26.61 -19.53 -1.28
C TYR A 74 -28.04 -19.95 -1.68
N GLN A 75 -28.35 -19.83 -2.97
CA GLN A 75 -29.67 -20.08 -3.58
C GLN A 75 -30.85 -19.27 -3.02
N LYS A 76 -30.62 -18.32 -2.11
CA LYS A 76 -31.64 -17.45 -1.55
C LYS A 76 -31.66 -16.13 -2.32
N ARG A 77 -32.85 -15.71 -2.77
CA ARG A 77 -33.08 -14.42 -3.45
C ARG A 77 -34.15 -13.58 -2.74
N PRO A 78 -33.94 -13.22 -1.47
CA PRO A 78 -34.95 -12.55 -0.66
C PRO A 78 -35.15 -11.07 -1.06
N TYR A 79 -34.20 -10.48 -1.78
CA TYR A 79 -34.21 -9.08 -2.12
C TYR A 79 -34.81 -8.83 -3.51
N LYS A 80 -35.23 -7.58 -3.76
CA LYS A 80 -35.73 -7.14 -5.06
C LYS A 80 -34.93 -5.95 -5.58
N CYS A 81 -34.69 -5.93 -6.87
CA CYS A 81 -34.15 -4.78 -7.58
C CYS A 81 -35.27 -3.75 -7.83
N ASP A 82 -34.91 -2.49 -8.03
CA ASP A 82 -35.82 -1.44 -8.54
C ASP A 82 -36.53 -1.87 -9.86
N CYS A 83 -35.93 -2.74 -10.68
CA CYS A 83 -36.56 -3.28 -11.89
C CYS A 83 -37.54 -4.46 -11.62
N GLY A 84 -37.70 -4.87 -10.37
CA GLY A 84 -38.55 -5.99 -9.94
C GLY A 84 -37.86 -7.36 -9.89
N GLN A 85 -36.65 -7.50 -10.44
CA GLN A 85 -35.91 -8.77 -10.42
C GLN A 85 -35.56 -9.21 -8.99
N THR A 86 -35.70 -10.51 -8.69
CA THR A 86 -35.28 -11.09 -7.41
C THR A 86 -33.77 -11.29 -7.36
N LEU A 87 -33.15 -10.85 -6.26
CA LEU A 87 -31.70 -10.75 -6.10
C LEU A 87 -31.21 -11.54 -4.89
N ARG A 88 -30.08 -12.24 -5.07
CA ARG A 88 -29.24 -12.70 -3.95
C ARG A 88 -28.44 -11.53 -3.37
N PHE A 89 -27.75 -10.80 -4.25
CA PHE A 89 -26.95 -9.64 -3.87
C PHE A 89 -27.71 -8.35 -4.19
N GLN A 90 -27.98 -7.53 -3.19
CA GLN A 90 -28.59 -6.21 -3.36
C GLN A 90 -27.60 -5.13 -2.91
N TYR A 91 -27.33 -4.20 -3.80
CA TYR A 91 -26.52 -3.02 -3.52
C TYR A 91 -27.46 -1.86 -3.19
N VAL A 92 -27.28 -1.28 -2.00
CA VAL A 92 -28.04 -0.11 -1.54
C VAL A 92 -27.20 1.11 -1.83
N ILE A 93 -27.68 1.96 -2.73
CA ILE A 93 -26.92 3.12 -3.22
C ILE A 93 -27.73 4.38 -2.93
N ARG A 94 -27.08 5.42 -2.42
CA ARG A 94 -27.71 6.69 -2.08
C ARG A 94 -27.12 7.81 -2.93
N LYS A 95 -27.95 8.66 -3.53
CA LYS A 95 -27.50 9.90 -4.17
C LYS A 95 -27.35 10.96 -3.08
N LYS A 96 -26.14 11.52 -2.91
CA LYS A 96 -25.88 12.43 -1.79
C LYS A 96 -26.68 13.74 -1.85
N ALA A 97 -26.79 14.35 -3.03
CA ALA A 97 -27.46 15.64 -3.20
C ALA A 97 -28.97 15.61 -2.90
N GLU A 98 -29.65 14.51 -3.23
CA GLU A 98 -31.12 14.40 -3.15
C GLU A 98 -31.60 13.44 -2.05
N GLY A 99 -30.67 12.66 -1.45
CA GLY A 99 -31.00 11.61 -0.49
C GLY A 99 -31.70 10.38 -1.10
N ALA A 100 -31.93 10.35 -2.43
CA ALA A 100 -32.60 9.25 -3.10
C ALA A 100 -31.85 7.92 -2.92
N ILE A 101 -32.55 6.88 -2.46
CA ILE A 101 -32.00 5.54 -2.24
C ILE A 101 -32.48 4.62 -3.36
N ARG A 102 -31.56 3.82 -3.91
CA ARG A 102 -31.79 2.82 -4.95
C ARG A 102 -31.37 1.44 -4.46
N TYR A 103 -32.17 0.43 -4.82
CA TYR A 103 -31.90 -0.96 -4.48
C TYR A 103 -31.61 -1.75 -5.75
N LEU A 104 -30.34 -1.94 -6.06
CA LEU A 104 -29.92 -2.41 -7.39
C LEU A 104 -29.23 -3.77 -7.34
N GLY A 105 -29.44 -4.55 -8.39
CA GLY A 105 -28.53 -5.62 -8.77
C GLY A 105 -27.38 -5.05 -9.61
N GLU A 106 -26.25 -5.77 -9.67
CA GLU A 106 -25.06 -5.32 -10.41
C GLU A 106 -25.33 -5.03 -11.90
N ASN A 107 -26.30 -5.74 -12.51
CA ASN A 107 -26.67 -5.56 -13.91
C ASN A 107 -27.51 -4.31 -14.15
N CYS A 108 -28.06 -3.70 -13.08
CA CYS A 108 -28.88 -2.49 -13.18
C CYS A 108 -28.07 -1.21 -12.94
N PHE A 109 -26.78 -1.28 -12.61
CA PHE A 109 -25.97 -0.07 -12.39
C PHE A 109 -25.99 0.87 -13.60
N GLU A 110 -25.87 0.32 -14.81
CA GLU A 110 -25.83 1.12 -16.06
C GLU A 110 -27.14 1.88 -16.29
N ASN A 111 -28.26 1.27 -15.93
CA ASN A 111 -29.58 1.84 -16.19
C ASN A 111 -29.98 2.94 -15.19
N TYR A 112 -29.45 2.90 -13.96
CA TYR A 112 -29.94 3.75 -12.87
C TYR A 112 -28.94 4.80 -12.38
N LEU A 113 -27.64 4.60 -12.60
CA LEU A 113 -26.60 5.48 -12.03
C LEU A 113 -26.07 6.51 -13.03
N SER A 114 -26.44 6.43 -14.31
CA SER A 114 -25.96 7.31 -15.38
C SER A 114 -24.42 7.42 -15.44
N LEU A 115 -23.71 6.38 -15.01
CA LEU A 115 -22.25 6.28 -15.08
C LEU A 115 -21.83 5.64 -16.41
N PRO A 116 -20.67 6.02 -16.99
CA PRO A 116 -20.17 5.37 -18.19
C PRO A 116 -19.95 3.87 -17.97
N SER A 117 -20.20 3.06 -19.00
CA SER A 117 -20.02 1.61 -18.92
C SER A 117 -18.58 1.19 -18.58
N SER A 118 -17.57 2.00 -18.89
CA SER A 118 -16.18 1.77 -18.47
C SER A 118 -16.05 1.80 -16.94
N VAL A 119 -16.58 2.84 -16.29
CA VAL A 119 -16.57 3.01 -14.84
C VAL A 119 -17.32 1.86 -14.16
N ILE A 120 -18.47 1.46 -14.70
CA ILE A 120 -19.26 0.36 -14.14
C ILE A 120 -18.52 -0.98 -14.26
N LYS A 121 -17.81 -1.21 -15.37
CA LYS A 121 -16.94 -2.39 -15.51
C LYS A 121 -15.84 -2.39 -14.46
N ASP A 122 -15.19 -1.25 -14.20
CA ASP A 122 -14.14 -1.13 -13.19
C ASP A 122 -14.67 -1.34 -11.78
N VAL A 123 -15.88 -0.82 -11.49
CA VAL A 123 -16.60 -1.07 -10.24
C VAL A 123 -16.84 -2.57 -10.06
N LYS A 124 -17.46 -3.23 -11.05
CA LYS A 124 -17.74 -4.68 -11.00
C LYS A 124 -16.45 -5.49 -10.81
N LYS A 125 -15.39 -5.15 -11.54
CA LYS A 125 -14.07 -5.79 -11.41
C LYS A 125 -13.47 -5.61 -10.01
N GLY A 126 -13.58 -4.40 -9.46
CA GLY A 126 -13.17 -4.10 -8.09
C GLY A 126 -13.93 -4.93 -7.06
N MET A 127 -15.26 -4.99 -7.15
CA MET A 127 -16.09 -5.79 -6.25
C MET A 127 -15.75 -7.28 -6.34
N TYR A 128 -15.53 -7.78 -7.55
CA TYR A 128 -15.16 -9.17 -7.80
C TYR A 128 -13.80 -9.52 -7.22
N ALA A 129 -12.80 -8.62 -7.32
CA ALA A 129 -11.49 -8.83 -6.69
C ALA A 129 -11.59 -8.98 -5.16
N ILE A 130 -12.49 -8.22 -4.52
CA ILE A 130 -12.75 -8.33 -3.09
C ILE A 130 -13.42 -9.68 -2.77
N ASP A 131 -14.37 -10.12 -3.60
CA ASP A 131 -15.00 -11.45 -3.44
C ASP A 131 -13.99 -12.60 -3.59
N LEU A 132 -13.01 -12.45 -4.49
CA LEU A 132 -11.93 -13.42 -4.68
C LEU A 132 -10.98 -13.49 -3.47
N GLU A 133 -10.66 -12.35 -2.87
CA GLU A 133 -9.85 -12.32 -1.64
C GLU A 133 -10.56 -13.05 -0.49
N ARG A 134 -11.87 -12.83 -0.31
CA ARG A 134 -12.68 -13.60 0.65
C ARG A 134 -12.62 -15.09 0.36
N ASP A 135 -12.82 -15.49 -0.89
CA ASP A 135 -12.80 -16.89 -1.27
C ASP A 135 -11.45 -17.54 -0.96
N GLU A 136 -10.36 -16.80 -1.17
CA GLU A 136 -9.02 -17.23 -0.79
C GLU A 136 -8.87 -17.45 0.72
N ILE A 137 -9.37 -16.51 1.54
CA ILE A 137 -9.39 -16.64 3.01
C ILE A 137 -10.16 -17.91 3.42
N LEU A 138 -11.34 -18.15 2.82
CA LEU A 138 -12.15 -19.34 3.10
C LEU A 138 -11.44 -20.64 2.66
N VAL A 139 -10.77 -20.64 1.51
CA VAL A 139 -9.95 -21.78 1.05
C VAL A 139 -8.85 -22.10 2.06
N LYS A 140 -8.11 -21.07 2.51
CA LYS A 140 -7.04 -21.23 3.48
C LYS A 140 -7.56 -21.73 4.82
N PHE A 141 -8.72 -21.23 5.26
CA PHE A 141 -9.36 -21.66 6.50
C PHE A 141 -9.70 -23.14 6.44
N LYS A 142 -10.39 -23.57 5.37
CA LYS A 142 -10.71 -24.99 5.13
C LYS A 142 -9.48 -25.90 5.11
N LYS A 143 -8.34 -25.39 4.63
CA LYS A 143 -7.07 -26.12 4.54
C LYS A 143 -6.20 -25.99 5.79
N ASN A 144 -6.63 -25.27 6.82
CA ASN A 144 -5.84 -24.93 8.01
C ASN A 144 -4.50 -24.26 7.67
N LEU A 145 -4.47 -23.41 6.65
CA LEU A 145 -3.27 -22.67 6.24
C LEU A 145 -3.26 -21.29 6.90
N PHE A 146 -2.54 -21.17 8.02
CA PHE A 146 -2.41 -19.93 8.78
C PHE A 146 -1.01 -19.34 8.64
N PHE A 147 -0.96 -18.05 8.35
CA PHE A 147 0.29 -17.29 8.36
C PHE A 147 0.68 -16.99 9.83
N PRO A 148 1.95 -17.17 10.22
CA PRO A 148 2.40 -16.96 11.60
C PRO A 148 2.51 -15.47 11.97
N LEU A 149 1.39 -14.75 11.98
CA LEU A 149 1.35 -13.30 12.21
C LEU A 149 1.92 -12.90 13.58
N HIS A 150 1.84 -13.78 14.59
CA HIS A 150 2.42 -13.54 15.92
C HIS A 150 3.91 -13.15 15.88
N ALA A 151 4.68 -13.69 14.94
CA ALA A 151 6.11 -13.35 14.77
C ALA A 151 6.33 -11.89 14.33
N TYR A 152 5.30 -11.26 13.76
CA TYR A 152 5.32 -9.92 13.20
C TYR A 152 4.57 -8.88 14.05
N MET A 153 4.06 -9.25 15.24
CA MET A 153 3.28 -8.35 16.11
C MET A 153 4.10 -7.20 16.71
N HIS A 154 5.42 -7.23 16.57
CA HIS A 154 6.31 -6.12 16.93
C HIS A 154 6.31 -4.99 15.88
N LEU A 155 5.74 -5.24 14.69
CA LEU A 155 5.61 -4.27 13.61
C LEU A 155 4.35 -3.41 13.77
N SER A 156 4.36 -2.22 13.18
CA SER A 156 3.16 -1.38 13.04
C SER A 156 2.27 -1.89 11.92
N LEU A 157 1.48 -2.92 12.22
CA LEU A 157 0.57 -3.57 11.26
C LEU A 157 -0.79 -2.84 11.20
N PRO A 158 -1.49 -2.85 10.04
CA PRO A 158 -2.86 -2.34 9.97
C PRO A 158 -3.79 -3.09 10.94
N GLN A 159 -4.62 -2.35 11.67
CA GLN A 159 -5.55 -2.91 12.68
C GLN A 159 -6.45 -4.00 12.09
N ASP A 160 -6.90 -3.81 10.86
CA ASP A 160 -7.65 -4.79 10.07
C ASP A 160 -7.02 -6.20 10.01
N LEU A 161 -5.69 -6.28 9.95
CA LEU A 161 -4.97 -7.56 9.92
C LEU A 161 -4.91 -8.19 11.31
N ILE A 162 -4.77 -7.36 12.34
CA ILE A 162 -4.73 -7.77 13.74
C ILE A 162 -6.10 -8.34 14.12
N ASP A 163 -7.17 -7.60 13.87
CA ASP A 163 -8.54 -8.03 14.14
C ASP A 163 -8.87 -9.36 13.42
N GLN A 164 -8.45 -9.51 12.16
CA GLN A 164 -8.64 -10.76 11.40
C GLN A 164 -7.92 -11.95 12.05
N TYR A 165 -6.70 -11.73 12.53
CA TYR A 165 -5.91 -12.75 13.20
C TYR A 165 -6.52 -13.14 14.55
N GLU A 166 -6.99 -12.16 15.33
CA GLU A 166 -7.61 -12.36 16.63
C GLU A 166 -8.90 -13.19 16.54
N VAL A 167 -9.73 -12.96 15.52
CA VAL A 167 -10.92 -13.80 15.26
C VAL A 167 -10.58 -15.18 14.68
N GLY A 168 -9.31 -15.50 14.48
CA GLY A 168 -8.84 -16.80 14.02
C GLY A 168 -9.08 -17.07 12.54
N LEU A 169 -9.03 -16.02 11.69
CA LEU A 169 -9.11 -16.16 10.24
C LEU A 169 -7.73 -16.06 9.59
N PRO A 170 -7.43 -16.87 8.56
CA PRO A 170 -6.16 -16.82 7.86
C PRO A 170 -6.09 -15.59 6.94
N LEU A 171 -4.89 -15.08 6.71
CA LEU A 171 -4.64 -13.95 5.82
C LEU A 171 -4.61 -14.37 4.33
N SER A 172 -5.07 -13.49 3.46
CA SER A 172 -4.90 -13.61 2.00
C SER A 172 -3.44 -13.41 1.59
N ASP A 173 -3.08 -13.84 0.38
CA ASP A 173 -1.72 -13.72 -0.16
C ASP A 173 -1.31 -12.25 -0.27
N ASN A 174 -2.26 -11.38 -0.65
CA ASN A 174 -2.03 -9.93 -0.70
C ASN A 174 -1.75 -9.35 0.70
N GLN A 175 -2.46 -9.83 1.72
CA GLN A 175 -2.23 -9.41 3.11
C GLN A 175 -0.88 -9.90 3.64
N ILE A 176 -0.49 -11.13 3.30
CA ILE A 176 0.81 -11.69 3.66
C ILE A 176 1.93 -10.85 3.00
N ALA A 177 1.81 -10.58 1.71
CA ALA A 177 2.78 -9.75 0.98
C ALA A 177 2.89 -8.33 1.56
N LEU A 178 1.80 -7.77 2.10
CA LEU A 178 1.82 -6.49 2.81
C LEU A 178 2.62 -6.59 4.11
N VAL A 179 2.39 -7.61 4.93
CA VAL A 179 3.14 -7.83 6.19
C VAL A 179 4.62 -8.01 5.90
N GLU A 180 4.97 -8.82 4.90
CA GLU A 180 6.36 -9.05 4.50
C GLU A 180 7.04 -7.76 4.04
N ARG A 181 6.34 -6.92 3.27
CA ARG A 181 6.86 -5.60 2.85
C ARG A 181 7.10 -4.68 4.05
N ILE A 182 6.18 -4.63 5.01
CA ILE A 182 6.36 -3.84 6.25
C ILE A 182 7.58 -4.34 7.02
N ASN A 183 7.73 -5.67 7.14
CA ASN A 183 8.87 -6.28 7.81
C ASN A 183 10.20 -5.96 7.12
N GLN A 184 10.24 -5.99 5.79
CA GLN A 184 11.42 -5.61 5.01
C GLN A 184 11.84 -4.17 5.31
N THR A 185 10.89 -3.23 5.26
CA THR A 185 11.17 -1.82 5.60
C THR A 185 11.69 -1.68 7.03
N TYR A 186 11.08 -2.40 7.99
CA TYR A 186 11.51 -2.36 9.39
C TYR A 186 12.94 -2.88 9.58
N GLU A 187 13.27 -4.02 8.98
CA GLU A 187 14.63 -4.59 9.07
C GLU A 187 15.67 -3.68 8.39
N GLU A 188 15.32 -3.06 7.26
CA GLU A 188 16.16 -2.06 6.62
C GLU A 188 16.40 -0.84 7.53
N GLU A 189 15.35 -0.29 8.14
CA GLU A 189 15.48 0.87 9.05
C GLU A 189 16.28 0.52 10.30
N LYS A 190 16.07 -0.66 10.87
CA LYS A 190 16.84 -1.18 12.01
C LYS A 190 18.31 -1.35 11.67
N LYS A 191 18.61 -1.88 10.47
CA LYS A 191 19.97 -2.02 9.95
C LYS A 191 20.65 -0.67 9.78
N LEU A 192 19.97 0.29 9.14
CA LEU A 192 20.48 1.66 8.96
C LEU A 192 20.71 2.34 10.30
N SER A 193 19.83 2.17 11.28
CA SER A 193 20.01 2.69 12.64
C SER A 193 21.26 2.09 13.30
N ALA A 194 21.45 0.78 13.22
CA ALA A 194 22.62 0.11 13.76
C ALA A 194 23.94 0.57 13.08
N LEU A 195 23.91 0.82 11.77
CA LEU A 195 25.06 1.38 11.04
C LEU A 195 25.35 2.82 11.46
N PHE A 196 24.30 3.63 11.63
CA PHE A 196 24.42 5.00 12.08
C PHE A 196 25.01 5.09 13.51
N GLU A 197 24.62 4.19 14.41
CA GLU A 197 25.17 4.10 15.77
C GLU A 197 26.65 3.69 15.82
N ARG A 198 27.18 3.02 14.79
CA ARG A 198 28.61 2.69 14.67
C ARG A 198 29.48 3.90 14.32
N LEU A 199 28.89 4.95 13.76
CA LEU A 199 29.60 6.16 13.39
C LEU A 199 30.02 6.97 14.63
N SER A 200 31.10 7.73 14.51
CA SER A 200 31.50 8.69 15.54
C SER A 200 30.47 9.83 15.66
N ILE A 201 30.46 10.52 16.80
CA ILE A 201 29.54 11.64 17.04
C ILE A 201 29.67 12.72 15.94
N GLU A 202 30.91 13.00 15.48
CA GLU A 202 31.16 13.97 14.42
C GLU A 202 30.63 13.50 13.05
N GLN A 203 30.80 12.21 12.74
CA GLN A 203 30.24 11.60 11.53
C GLN A 203 28.70 11.62 11.56
N GLN A 204 28.09 11.30 12.70
CA GLN A 204 26.64 11.36 12.87
C GLN A 204 26.09 12.77 12.65
N GLN A 205 26.71 13.79 13.25
CA GLN A 205 26.33 15.20 13.06
C GLN A 205 26.45 15.66 11.61
N PHE A 206 27.43 15.13 10.87
CA PHE A 206 27.58 15.41 9.44
C PHE A 206 26.47 14.73 8.63
N VAL A 207 26.24 13.43 8.86
CA VAL A 207 25.23 12.63 8.14
C VAL A 207 23.81 13.15 8.41
N MET A 208 23.53 13.71 9.59
CA MET A 208 22.23 14.35 9.88
C MET A 208 21.92 15.59 9.02
N LYS A 209 22.93 16.21 8.40
CA LYS A 209 22.74 17.36 7.50
C LYS A 209 22.37 16.95 6.07
N MET A 210 22.46 15.65 5.76
CA MET A 210 22.14 15.10 4.44
C MET A 210 20.64 14.85 4.27
N THR A 211 20.19 14.67 3.04
CA THR A 211 18.83 14.21 2.76
C THR A 211 18.63 12.76 3.24
N LYS A 212 17.37 12.33 3.40
CA LYS A 212 17.06 10.95 3.81
C LYS A 212 17.65 9.92 2.84
N GLU A 213 17.60 10.22 1.55
CA GLU A 213 18.12 9.36 0.47
C GLU A 213 19.64 9.26 0.52
N ASP A 214 20.33 10.40 0.59
CA ASP A 214 21.79 10.47 0.65
C ASP A 214 22.36 9.76 1.88
N ARG A 215 21.71 9.94 3.04
CA ARG A 215 22.07 9.24 4.27
C ARG A 215 21.92 7.72 4.11
N ARG A 216 20.86 7.25 3.45
CA ARG A 216 20.63 5.83 3.22
C ARG A 216 21.72 5.25 2.33
N GLU A 217 22.02 5.90 1.21
CA GLU A 217 23.09 5.49 0.29
C GLU A 217 24.45 5.44 1.01
N LEU A 218 24.80 6.48 1.76
CA LEU A 218 26.06 6.53 2.52
C LEU A 218 26.18 5.39 3.52
N LEU A 219 25.14 5.13 4.32
CA LEU A 219 25.17 4.07 5.33
C LEU A 219 25.31 2.68 4.71
N LEU A 220 24.70 2.43 3.56
CA LEU A 220 24.90 1.18 2.81
C LEU A 220 26.33 1.05 2.30
N LEU A 221 26.93 2.13 1.77
CA LEU A 221 28.34 2.13 1.35
C LEU A 221 29.32 1.86 2.50
N VAL A 222 29.00 2.35 3.72
CA VAL A 222 29.78 2.07 4.93
C VAL A 222 29.75 0.58 5.30
N GLU A 223 28.61 -0.08 5.09
CA GLU A 223 28.47 -1.52 5.37
C GLU A 223 29.25 -2.38 4.38
N ASP A 224 29.22 -2.04 3.10
CA ASP A 224 29.91 -2.77 2.04
C ASP A 224 31.45 -2.67 2.14
N GLY A 225 31.97 -1.97 3.15
CA GLY A 225 33.40 -1.83 3.39
C GLY A 225 34.11 -1.05 2.28
N VAL A 226 33.36 -0.27 1.50
CA VAL A 226 33.89 0.60 0.45
C VAL A 226 34.52 1.83 1.12
N ILE A 227 35.61 1.61 1.83
CA ILE A 227 36.61 2.63 2.06
C ILE A 227 37.32 2.76 0.71
N GLU A 228 36.70 3.47 -0.22
CA GLU A 228 37.35 3.87 -1.46
C GLU A 228 38.54 4.73 -1.08
N SER A 229 39.68 4.07 -1.02
CA SER A 229 40.97 4.66 -0.79
C SER A 229 41.28 5.66 -1.90
N PHE A 230 41.79 6.83 -1.49
CA PHE A 230 42.53 7.83 -2.27
C PHE A 230 41.74 8.94 -2.97
N PHE A 231 41.17 9.86 -2.17
CA PHE A 231 41.28 11.28 -2.51
C PHE A 231 42.20 11.93 -1.46
N GLN A 232 43.38 12.40 -1.89
CA GLN A 232 44.27 13.18 -1.04
C GLN A 232 43.60 14.56 -0.80
N PRO A 233 43.46 15.03 0.45
CA PRO A 233 42.82 16.31 0.76
C PRO A 233 43.45 17.50 0.04
N GLU A 234 44.73 17.41 -0.30
CA GLU A 234 45.47 18.49 -0.96
C GLU A 234 44.94 18.82 -2.38
N ASP A 235 44.24 17.89 -3.04
CA ASP A 235 43.79 18.06 -4.43
C ASP A 235 42.39 18.67 -4.59
N LEU A 236 41.59 18.78 -3.51
CA LEU A 236 40.16 19.13 -3.57
C LEU A 236 39.78 20.45 -2.87
N SER A 237 40.77 21.23 -2.42
CA SER A 237 40.59 22.50 -1.68
C SER A 237 39.60 23.49 -2.32
N GLU A 238 39.33 23.41 -3.63
CA GLU A 238 38.47 24.33 -4.37
C GLU A 238 37.16 23.72 -4.90
N CYS A 239 36.91 22.42 -4.69
CA CYS A 239 35.79 21.73 -5.34
C CYS A 239 34.47 21.89 -4.57
N ASP A 240 34.43 21.51 -3.28
CA ASP A 240 33.24 21.61 -2.43
C ASP A 240 33.63 21.39 -0.95
N GLU A 241 33.30 22.36 -0.07
CA GLU A 241 33.58 22.29 1.37
C GLU A 241 32.87 21.10 2.03
N PHE A 242 31.69 20.72 1.53
CA PHE A 242 30.92 19.59 2.04
C PHE A 242 31.60 18.25 1.73
N ILE A 243 32.11 18.09 0.51
CA ILE A 243 32.83 16.87 0.07
C ILE A 243 34.16 16.74 0.82
N ASN A 244 34.89 17.84 0.99
CA ASN A 244 36.13 17.85 1.75
C ASN A 244 35.91 17.43 3.20
N LYS A 245 34.85 17.94 3.83
CA LYS A 245 34.49 17.53 5.19
C LYS A 245 34.10 16.05 5.28
N GLN A 246 33.43 15.50 4.27
CA GLN A 246 33.08 14.08 4.22
C GLN A 246 34.31 13.17 4.11
N ILE A 247 35.29 13.55 3.27
CA ILE A 247 36.57 12.85 3.12
C ILE A 247 37.38 12.90 4.43
N LEU A 248 37.46 14.07 5.06
CA LEU A 248 38.14 14.25 6.36
C LEU A 248 37.53 13.39 7.47
N LEU A 249 36.22 13.16 7.40
CA LEU A 249 35.50 12.28 8.33
C LEU A 249 35.62 10.79 7.97
N ASN A 250 36.44 10.42 6.98
CA ASN A 250 36.60 9.05 6.47
C ASN A 250 35.27 8.39 6.08
N LEU A 251 34.34 9.17 5.52
CA LEU A 251 33.06 8.67 5.03
C LEU A 251 33.12 8.45 3.51
N PRO A 252 32.49 7.40 2.98
CA PRO A 252 32.45 7.15 1.55
C PRO A 252 31.68 8.26 0.83
N LEU A 253 32.11 8.61 -0.39
CA LEU A 253 31.42 9.56 -1.25
C LEU A 253 30.26 8.87 -1.97
N LEU A 254 29.15 9.61 -2.14
CA LEU A 254 28.01 9.20 -2.95
C LEU A 254 28.38 9.21 -4.44
N GLU A 255 27.69 8.44 -5.27
CA GLU A 255 28.02 8.36 -6.71
C GLU A 255 27.93 9.73 -7.41
N LYS A 256 26.91 10.53 -7.06
CA LYS A 256 26.77 11.90 -7.56
C LYS A 256 27.94 12.81 -7.14
N GLN A 257 28.52 12.58 -5.96
CA GLN A 257 29.68 13.34 -5.47
C GLN A 257 30.94 12.89 -6.19
N LYS A 258 31.12 11.57 -6.42
CA LYS A 258 32.22 11.03 -7.22
C LYS A 258 32.21 11.59 -8.64
N GLN A 259 31.04 11.69 -9.27
CA GLN A 259 30.91 12.27 -10.61
C GLN A 259 31.32 13.75 -10.63
N LYS A 260 30.84 14.55 -9.67
CA LYS A 260 31.25 15.96 -9.54
C LYS A 260 32.75 16.13 -9.37
N VAL A 261 33.38 15.27 -8.56
CA VAL A 261 34.83 15.29 -8.36
C VAL A 261 35.57 14.97 -9.66
N LYS A 262 35.12 13.96 -10.42
CA LYS A 262 35.70 13.61 -11.73
C LYS A 262 35.56 14.75 -12.75
N GLU A 263 34.38 15.37 -12.84
CA GLU A 263 34.13 16.50 -13.72
C GLU A 263 35.00 17.71 -13.37
N TRP A 264 35.19 17.98 -12.08
CA TRP A 264 36.08 19.04 -11.60
C TRP A 264 37.56 18.76 -11.94
N GLN A 265 38.03 17.52 -11.78
CA GLN A 265 39.38 17.10 -12.15
C GLN A 265 39.65 17.32 -13.65
N LEU A 266 38.74 16.88 -14.52
CA LEU A 266 38.84 17.10 -15.96
C LEU A 266 38.90 18.59 -16.31
N ALA A 267 38.04 19.41 -15.71
CA ALA A 267 38.02 20.86 -15.95
C ALA A 267 39.25 21.61 -15.40
N ARG A 268 39.97 21.03 -14.44
CA ARG A 268 41.23 21.56 -13.91
C ARG A 268 42.42 21.18 -14.80
N GLU A 269 42.45 19.95 -15.29
CA GLU A 269 43.44 19.50 -16.28
C GLU A 269 43.36 20.33 -17.56
N GLU A 270 42.15 20.57 -18.09
CA GLU A 270 41.94 21.42 -19.27
C GLU A 270 42.40 22.88 -19.07
N ARG A 271 42.28 23.41 -17.84
CA ARG A 271 42.75 24.76 -17.49
C ARG A 271 44.27 24.85 -17.37
N ASN A 272 44.92 23.82 -16.83
CA ASN A 272 46.37 23.75 -16.73
C ASN A 272 47.05 23.52 -18.09
N PHE A 273 46.36 22.90 -19.06
CA PHE A 273 46.83 22.77 -20.45
C PHE A 273 46.70 24.07 -21.29
N CYS A 274 45.94 25.08 -20.82
CA CYS A 274 45.72 26.34 -21.55
C CYS A 274 46.55 27.54 -21.03
N THR A 275 47.45 27.34 -20.08
CA THR A 275 48.41 28.37 -19.64
C THR A 275 49.78 28.13 -20.29
N PRO A 276 50.30 29.06 -21.12
CA PRO A 276 51.60 28.96 -21.78
C PRO A 276 52.78 29.08 -20.80
#